data_AF-A0A2C6AAC3-F1
#
_entry.id   AF-A0A2C6AAC3-F1
#
_cell.length_a   1.000
_cell.length_b   1.000
_cell.length_c   1.000
_cell.angle_alpha   90.00
_cell.angle_beta   90.00
_cell.angle_gamma   90.00
#
_symmetry.space_group_name_H-M   'P 1'
#
loop_
_entity.id
_entity.type
_entity.pdbx_description
1 polymer ?
#
loop_
_entity_poly.entity_id
_entity_poly.type
_entity_poly.pdbx_seq_one_letter_code
_entity_poly.pdbx_strand_id
1 'polypeptide(L)'
;MLAGIPVPARLAADGLVAVWITNKPGVRELLTSPAGVLAGWGLEPVTEWTWLKVAASGEPLYDVESAWRKPWEKLLVARRRGARLHRALPPKVVVAVPDVHSRKPHLRRLFQDALGPQYTGLEVFARNLTAGWWSWGDEVLKFQGAHHWQRPSLTRLGFQPAATAIDRVAGPC
;
A
#
# COMPACT_ATOMS: atom_id res chain seq x y z
N MET A 1 8.68 -11.70 15.16
CA MET A 1 9.25 -10.46 14.56
C MET A 1 9.55 -10.74 13.08
N LEU A 2 9.41 -9.76 12.17
CA LEU A 2 9.26 -9.89 10.70
C LEU A 2 9.71 -11.21 10.02
N ALA A 3 10.93 -11.69 10.27
CA ALA A 3 11.49 -12.93 9.73
C ALA A 3 10.62 -14.19 9.90
N GLY A 4 9.78 -14.25 10.94
CA GLY A 4 8.88 -15.39 11.20
C GLY A 4 7.67 -15.51 10.26
N ILE A 5 7.45 -14.56 9.35
CA ILE A 5 6.38 -14.66 8.35
C ILE A 5 6.78 -15.73 7.33
N PRO A 6 5.92 -16.72 7.02
CA PRO A 6 6.22 -17.84 6.13
C PRO A 6 6.15 -17.44 4.63
N VAL A 7 6.81 -16.33 4.27
CA VAL A 7 6.86 -15.81 2.89
C VAL A 7 7.32 -16.87 1.88
N PRO A 8 8.39 -17.64 2.11
CA PRO A 8 8.90 -18.58 1.10
C PRO A 8 7.89 -19.65 0.69
N ALA A 9 7.05 -20.08 1.63
CA ALA A 9 6.05 -21.13 1.46
C ALA A 9 4.75 -20.64 0.80
N ARG A 10 4.51 -19.32 0.75
CA ARG A 10 3.28 -18.72 0.22
C ARG A 10 3.51 -17.88 -1.04
N LEU A 11 4.76 -17.55 -1.36
CA LEU A 11 5.11 -16.75 -2.52
C LEU A 11 5.13 -17.60 -3.80
N ALA A 12 4.37 -17.19 -4.81
CA ALA A 12 4.41 -17.77 -6.15
C ALA A 12 5.84 -17.77 -6.74
N ALA A 13 6.09 -18.61 -7.75
CA ALA A 13 7.42 -18.77 -8.34
C ALA A 13 7.98 -17.45 -8.92
N ASP A 14 7.11 -16.64 -9.55
CA ASP A 14 7.37 -15.32 -10.11
C ASP A 14 6.84 -14.18 -9.22
N GLY A 15 6.50 -14.49 -7.96
CA GLY A 15 5.95 -13.54 -7.02
C GLY A 15 6.94 -12.46 -6.56
N LEU A 16 6.39 -11.33 -6.14
CA LEU A 16 7.13 -10.20 -5.57
C LEU A 16 6.78 -10.01 -4.09
N VAL A 17 7.75 -9.52 -3.34
CA VAL A 17 7.58 -9.08 -1.95
C VAL A 17 7.96 -7.61 -1.87
N ALA A 18 7.05 -6.78 -1.38
CA ALA A 18 7.26 -5.34 -1.24
C ALA A 18 7.19 -4.96 0.24
N VAL A 19 8.26 -4.37 0.76
CA VAL A 19 8.40 -4.00 2.18
C VAL A 19 8.56 -2.50 2.30
N TRP A 20 7.63 -1.85 3.00
CA TRP A 20 7.78 -0.44 3.36
C TRP A 20 8.87 -0.30 4.43
N ILE A 21 9.82 0.58 4.20
CA ILE A 21 10.94 0.83 5.10
C ILE A 21 11.05 2.32 5.45
N THR A 22 11.47 2.58 6.68
CA THR A 22 11.84 3.94 7.11
C THR A 22 13.19 4.34 6.49
N ASN A 23 13.49 5.64 6.44
CA ASN A 23 14.77 6.14 5.94
C ASN A 23 15.97 5.87 6.87
N LYS A 24 15.79 5.12 7.97
CA LYS A 24 16.89 4.74 8.87
C LYS A 24 17.79 3.72 8.16
N PRO A 25 19.09 3.99 7.98
CA PRO A 25 20.00 3.08 7.26
C PRO A 25 20.00 1.65 7.80
N GLY A 26 19.94 1.48 9.13
CA GLY A 26 19.92 0.15 9.76
C GLY A 26 18.71 -0.73 9.40
N VAL A 27 17.57 -0.13 9.00
CA VAL A 27 16.39 -0.91 8.57
C VAL A 27 16.61 -1.53 7.21
N ARG A 28 17.26 -0.80 6.30
CA ARG A 28 17.64 -1.33 5.00
C ARG A 28 18.61 -2.49 5.18
N GLU A 29 19.67 -2.29 5.97
CA GLU A 29 20.69 -3.30 6.22
C GLU A 29 20.09 -4.58 6.83
N LEU A 30 19.18 -4.45 7.80
CA LEU A 30 18.46 -5.58 8.39
C LEU A 30 17.70 -6.43 7.36
N LEU A 31 17.18 -5.82 6.30
CA LEU A 31 16.45 -6.53 5.25
C LEU A 31 17.40 -7.10 4.19
N THR A 32 18.41 -6.34 3.76
CA THR A 32 19.17 -6.63 2.53
C THR A 32 20.52 -7.28 2.75
N SER A 33 21.04 -7.32 3.99
CA SER A 33 22.33 -7.96 4.25
C SER A 33 22.32 -9.45 3.88
N PRO A 34 23.48 -10.09 3.68
CA PRO A 34 23.56 -11.52 3.37
C PRO A 34 22.92 -12.44 4.43
N ALA A 35 22.82 -11.97 5.68
CA ALA A 35 22.13 -12.64 6.79
C ALA A 35 20.79 -11.97 7.16
N GLY A 36 20.32 -11.04 6.34
CA GLY A 36 19.12 -10.26 6.55
C GLY A 36 17.83 -11.01 6.25
N VAL A 37 16.70 -10.36 6.51
CA VAL A 37 15.36 -10.97 6.36
C VAL A 37 15.11 -11.49 4.96
N LEU A 38 15.48 -10.72 3.91
CA LEU A 38 15.26 -11.16 2.53
C LEU A 38 16.09 -12.40 2.19
N ALA A 39 17.34 -12.45 2.65
CA ALA A 39 18.21 -13.60 2.44
C ALA A 39 17.67 -14.86 3.14
N GLY A 40 17.18 -14.72 4.38
CA GLY A 40 16.51 -15.79 5.12
C GLY A 40 15.21 -16.29 4.45
N TRP A 41 14.55 -15.43 3.66
CA TRP A 41 13.41 -15.82 2.83
C TRP A 41 13.80 -16.35 1.44
N GLY A 42 15.09 -16.46 1.12
CA GLY A 42 15.56 -16.87 -0.21
C GLY A 42 15.23 -15.84 -1.31
N LEU A 43 15.12 -14.57 -0.94
CA LEU A 43 14.82 -13.46 -1.84
C LEU A 43 16.06 -12.63 -2.13
N GLU A 44 16.00 -11.88 -3.21
CA GLU A 44 16.96 -10.84 -3.59
C GLU A 44 16.22 -9.53 -3.91
N PRO A 45 16.78 -8.37 -3.54
CA PRO A 45 16.21 -7.08 -3.90
C PRO A 45 16.28 -6.87 -5.43
N VAL A 46 15.24 -6.28 -6.00
CA VAL A 46 15.13 -6.00 -7.44
C VAL A 46 15.13 -4.51 -7.71
N THR A 47 14.36 -3.74 -6.93
CA THR A 47 14.21 -2.31 -7.12
C THR A 47 13.78 -1.64 -5.81
N GLU A 48 13.86 -0.32 -5.78
CA GLU A 48 13.35 0.50 -4.70
C GLU A 48 12.45 1.58 -5.28
N TRP A 49 11.27 1.73 -4.70
CA TRP A 49 10.37 2.83 -5.00
C TRP A 49 10.36 3.84 -3.85
N THR A 50 10.09 5.10 -4.18
CA THR A 50 10.00 6.20 -3.22
C THR A 50 8.59 6.74 -3.23
N TRP A 51 7.95 6.82 -2.07
CA TRP A 51 6.71 7.58 -1.92
C TRP A 51 7.05 8.97 -1.41
N LEU A 52 6.95 9.98 -2.27
CA LEU A 52 7.09 11.39 -1.91
C LEU A 52 5.72 11.94 -1.47
N LYS A 53 5.70 12.53 -0.28
CA LYS A 53 4.52 13.12 0.33
C LYS A 53 4.49 14.61 0.04
N VAL A 54 3.43 15.05 -0.60
CA VAL A 54 3.22 16.45 -0.99
C VAL A 54 1.95 17.02 -0.33
N ALA A 55 1.88 18.33 -0.17
CA ALA A 55 0.66 19.04 0.15
C ALA A 55 -0.29 19.05 -1.05
N ALA A 56 -1.53 19.51 -0.85
CA ALA A 56 -2.50 19.68 -1.94
C ALA A 56 -2.03 20.69 -3.01
N SER A 57 -1.10 21.58 -2.67
CA SER A 57 -0.41 22.48 -3.61
C SER A 57 0.60 21.76 -4.52
N GLY A 58 0.96 20.52 -4.22
CA GLY A 58 2.02 19.77 -4.89
C GLY A 58 3.42 19.96 -4.29
N GLU A 59 3.57 20.86 -3.31
CA GLU A 59 4.84 21.10 -2.63
C GLU A 59 5.18 19.99 -1.62
N PRO A 60 6.45 19.59 -1.44
CA PRO A 60 6.84 18.65 -0.40
C PRO A 60 6.39 19.09 1.00
N LEU A 61 5.90 18.15 1.82
CA LEU A 61 5.44 18.48 3.18
C LEU A 61 6.55 18.94 4.13
N TYR A 62 7.78 18.58 3.83
CA TYR A 62 8.97 18.96 4.56
C TYR A 62 10.07 19.28 3.55
N ASP A 63 11.04 20.07 3.97
CA ASP A 63 12.24 20.30 3.18
C ASP A 63 12.93 18.96 2.85
N VAL A 64 13.21 18.75 1.57
CA VAL A 64 13.91 17.58 1.04
C VAL A 64 15.31 17.48 1.64
N GLU A 65 15.93 18.62 1.95
CA GLU A 65 17.26 18.70 2.54
C GLU A 65 17.27 18.54 4.07
N SER A 66 16.10 18.49 4.71
CA SER A 66 16.00 18.35 6.18
C SER A 66 16.73 17.10 6.69
N ALA A 67 17.60 17.25 7.68
CA ALA A 67 18.31 16.11 8.29
C ALA A 67 17.37 15.18 9.09
N TRP A 68 16.29 15.72 9.64
CA TRP A 68 15.47 15.03 10.66
C TRP A 68 14.21 14.38 10.10
N ARG A 69 13.49 15.06 9.20
CA ARG A 69 12.23 14.57 8.64
C ARG A 69 12.27 14.66 7.13
N LYS A 70 12.40 13.50 6.49
CA LYS A 70 12.28 13.40 5.04
C LYS A 70 10.80 13.30 4.64
N PRO A 71 10.35 14.03 3.61
CA PRO A 71 8.97 13.93 3.10
C PRO A 71 8.73 12.64 2.30
N TRP A 72 9.56 11.61 2.42
CA TRP A 72 9.36 10.35 1.69
C TRP A 72 9.54 9.10 2.56
N GLU A 73 8.95 8.00 2.09
CA GLU A 73 9.22 6.65 2.55
C GLU A 73 9.69 5.78 1.40
N LYS A 74 10.43 4.72 1.69
CA LYS A 74 10.92 3.78 0.67
C LYS A 74 10.13 2.48 0.70
N LEU A 75 9.97 1.89 -0.48
CA LEU A 75 9.40 0.57 -0.68
C LEU A 75 10.45 -0.29 -1.36
N LEU A 76 10.99 -1.25 -0.61
CA LEU A 76 11.94 -2.21 -1.14
C LEU A 76 11.16 -3.35 -1.80
N VAL A 77 11.46 -3.64 -3.06
CA VAL A 77 10.83 -4.74 -3.81
C VAL A 77 11.85 -5.85 -4.03
N ALA A 78 11.48 -7.07 -3.67
CA ALA A 78 12.30 -8.25 -3.77
C ALA A 78 11.57 -9.37 -4.53
N ARG A 79 12.34 -10.29 -5.09
CA ARG A 79 11.84 -11.50 -5.76
C ARG A 79 12.60 -12.72 -5.25
N ARG A 80 12.12 -13.92 -5.59
CA ARG A 80 12.86 -15.17 -5.35
C ARG A 80 14.22 -15.12 -6.07
N ARG A 81 15.30 -15.48 -5.35
CA ARG A 81 16.66 -15.50 -5.92
C ARG A 81 16.70 -16.35 -7.20
N GLY A 82 17.25 -15.77 -8.27
CA GLY A 82 17.34 -16.43 -9.58
C GLY A 82 16.03 -16.48 -10.40
N ALA A 83 14.89 -16.06 -9.85
CA ALA A 83 13.66 -15.97 -10.62
C ALA A 83 13.73 -14.84 -11.66
N ARG A 84 13.16 -15.07 -12.84
CA ARG A 84 13.06 -14.05 -13.89
C ARG A 84 11.75 -13.30 -13.75
N LEU A 85 11.78 -11.99 -13.97
CA LEU A 85 10.57 -11.20 -14.09
C LEU A 85 10.13 -11.18 -15.54
N HIS A 86 8.82 -11.30 -15.77
CA HIS A 86 8.24 -11.17 -17.12
C HIS A 86 8.49 -9.78 -17.70
N ARG A 87 8.49 -8.75 -16.84
CA ARG A 87 8.81 -7.36 -17.21
C ARG A 87 9.72 -6.72 -16.18
N ALA A 88 10.59 -5.82 -16.63
CA ALA A 88 11.45 -5.05 -15.76
C ALA A 88 10.63 -4.18 -14.78
N LEU A 89 11.14 -4.05 -13.55
CA LEU A 89 10.59 -3.18 -12.51
C LEU A 89 11.54 -1.98 -12.31
N PRO A 90 11.44 -0.93 -13.13
CA PRO A 90 12.30 0.24 -12.94
C PRO A 90 12.02 0.90 -11.58
N PRO A 91 12.99 1.67 -11.05
CA PRO A 91 12.74 2.55 -9.92
C PRO A 91 11.56 3.49 -10.21
N LYS A 92 10.74 3.78 -9.20
CA LYS A 92 9.59 4.67 -9.33
C LYS A 92 9.54 5.65 -8.16
N VAL A 93 9.03 6.85 -8.45
CA VAL A 93 8.61 7.81 -7.44
C VAL A 93 7.10 7.95 -7.51
N VAL A 94 6.42 7.57 -6.43
CA VAL A 94 4.98 7.78 -6.24
C VAL A 94 4.82 9.10 -5.51
N VAL A 95 4.24 10.09 -6.17
CA VAL A 95 3.93 11.40 -5.56
C VAL A 95 2.47 11.40 -5.16
N ALA A 96 2.17 11.61 -3.89
CA ALA A 96 0.79 11.64 -3.41
C ALA A 96 0.63 12.50 -2.16
N VAL A 97 -0.53 13.14 -2.07
CA VAL A 97 -0.97 13.80 -0.83
C VAL A 97 -1.29 12.69 0.18
N PRO A 98 -0.62 12.66 1.35
CA PRO A 98 -0.94 11.67 2.36
C PRO A 98 -2.32 11.93 2.95
N ASP A 99 -3.03 10.85 3.21
CA ASP A 99 -4.31 10.87 3.91
C ASP A 99 -4.07 10.76 5.44
N VAL A 100 -5.15 10.60 6.21
CA VAL A 100 -5.10 10.45 7.68
C VAL A 100 -4.11 9.35 8.11
N HIS A 101 -3.28 9.66 9.12
CA HIS A 101 -2.38 8.77 9.88
C HIS A 101 -1.86 7.51 9.16
N SER A 102 -0.65 7.61 8.58
CA SER A 102 0.13 6.47 8.08
C SER A 102 -0.58 5.60 7.02
N ARG A 103 -1.60 6.15 6.34
CA ARG A 103 -2.22 5.49 5.18
C ARG A 103 -1.28 5.60 3.98
N LYS A 104 -0.80 4.45 3.53
CA LYS A 104 0.11 4.33 2.39
C LYS A 104 -0.70 4.27 1.08
N PRO A 105 -0.13 4.68 -0.06
CA PRO A 105 -0.82 4.64 -1.34
C PRO A 105 -1.13 3.19 -1.76
N HIS A 106 -2.21 3.00 -2.51
CA HIS A 106 -2.57 1.69 -3.06
C HIS A 106 -1.58 1.27 -4.14
N LEU A 107 -0.76 0.26 -3.83
CA LEU A 107 0.29 -0.21 -4.73
C LEU A 107 -0.22 -1.17 -5.81
N ARG A 108 -1.47 -1.66 -5.71
CA ARG A 108 -1.97 -2.75 -6.57
C ARG A 108 -1.78 -2.43 -8.06
N ARG A 109 -2.16 -1.24 -8.50
CA ARG A 109 -2.03 -0.88 -9.92
C ARG A 109 -0.58 -0.76 -10.37
N LEU A 110 0.34 -0.39 -9.48
CA LEU A 110 1.74 -0.16 -9.82
C LEU A 110 2.51 -1.45 -10.15
N PHE A 111 2.05 -2.60 -9.64
CA PHE A 111 2.65 -3.91 -9.94
C PHE A 111 2.01 -4.63 -11.14
N GLN A 112 0.90 -4.12 -11.68
CA GLN A 112 0.20 -4.77 -12.80
C GLN A 112 1.08 -4.92 -14.04
N ASP A 113 1.97 -3.98 -14.30
CA ASP A 113 2.90 -4.04 -15.42
C ASP A 113 3.86 -5.24 -15.34
N ALA A 114 4.19 -5.70 -14.13
CA ALA A 114 5.15 -6.77 -13.89
C ALA A 114 4.49 -8.13 -13.61
N LEU A 115 3.31 -8.13 -12.99
CA LEU A 115 2.60 -9.34 -12.56
C LEU A 115 1.35 -9.65 -13.41
N GLY A 116 1.01 -8.77 -14.35
CA GLY A 116 -0.23 -8.86 -15.13
C GLY A 116 -1.45 -8.26 -14.41
N PRO A 117 -2.61 -8.19 -15.07
CA PRO A 117 -3.80 -7.51 -14.52
C PRO A 117 -4.54 -8.31 -13.43
N GLN A 118 -4.40 -9.64 -13.42
CA GLN A 118 -5.21 -10.55 -12.60
C GLN A 118 -4.43 -11.20 -11.45
N TYR A 119 -3.25 -10.67 -11.10
CA TYR A 119 -2.47 -11.22 -10.01
C TYR A 119 -3.20 -11.07 -8.66
N THR A 120 -2.95 -12.03 -7.78
CA THR A 120 -3.43 -12.02 -6.39
C THR A 120 -2.36 -11.43 -5.48
N GLY A 121 -2.77 -10.75 -4.42
CA GLY A 121 -1.85 -10.15 -3.46
C GLY A 121 -2.32 -10.36 -2.03
N LEU A 122 -1.37 -10.23 -1.09
CA LEU A 122 -1.60 -10.24 0.35
C LEU A 122 -0.96 -9.00 0.95
N GLU A 123 -1.75 -8.19 1.64
CA GLU A 123 -1.25 -7.10 2.48
C GLU A 123 -1.12 -7.58 3.94
N VAL A 124 0.11 -7.59 4.45
CA VAL A 124 0.43 -7.95 5.84
C VAL A 124 0.54 -6.67 6.67
N PHE A 125 -0.01 -6.70 7.89
CA PHE A 125 -0.21 -5.53 8.74
C PHE A 125 -1.17 -4.50 8.12
N ALA A 126 -2.16 -5.01 7.38
CA ALA A 126 -3.12 -4.20 6.65
C ALA A 126 -4.00 -3.36 7.59
N ARG A 127 -4.34 -2.16 7.14
CA ARG A 127 -5.35 -1.28 7.76
C ARG A 127 -6.50 -0.91 6.82
N ASN A 128 -6.38 -1.32 5.56
CA ASN A 128 -7.35 -1.04 4.51
C ASN A 128 -7.58 -2.31 3.68
N LEU A 129 -8.80 -2.46 3.15
CA LEU A 129 -9.12 -3.51 2.20
C LEU A 129 -8.79 -3.06 0.77
N THR A 130 -7.98 -3.84 0.07
CA THR A 130 -7.72 -3.66 -1.35
C THR A 130 -8.48 -4.73 -2.12
N ALA A 131 -9.45 -4.35 -2.95
CA ALA A 131 -10.25 -5.32 -3.71
C ALA A 131 -9.35 -6.26 -4.52
N GLY A 132 -9.63 -7.56 -4.44
CA GLY A 132 -8.85 -8.63 -5.09
C GLY A 132 -7.56 -9.02 -4.35
N TRP A 133 -7.23 -8.38 -3.22
CA TRP A 133 -6.14 -8.78 -2.35
C TRP A 133 -6.68 -9.33 -1.02
N TRP A 134 -5.92 -10.23 -0.43
CA TRP A 134 -6.09 -10.68 0.94
C TRP A 134 -5.48 -9.63 1.87
N SER A 135 -6.07 -9.46 3.05
CA SER A 135 -5.59 -8.53 4.07
C SER A 135 -5.43 -9.27 5.39
N TRP A 136 -4.30 -9.08 6.06
CA TRP A 136 -4.01 -9.71 7.35
C TRP A 136 -3.37 -8.70 8.32
N GLY A 137 -3.84 -8.66 9.55
CA GLY A 137 -3.37 -7.78 10.62
C GLY A 137 -4.45 -7.52 11.67
N ASP A 138 -4.09 -6.82 12.74
CA ASP A 138 -4.98 -6.59 13.88
C ASP A 138 -6.05 -5.51 13.60
N GLU A 139 -5.81 -4.66 12.59
CA GLU A 139 -6.64 -3.48 12.29
C GLU A 139 -7.15 -3.46 10.83
N VAL A 140 -7.37 -4.62 10.21
CA VAL A 140 -7.68 -4.75 8.76
C VAL A 140 -8.82 -3.84 8.29
N LEU A 141 -9.87 -3.66 9.11
CA LEU A 141 -11.06 -2.88 8.76
C LEU A 141 -10.99 -1.40 9.16
N LYS A 142 -9.87 -0.92 9.72
CA LYS A 142 -9.73 0.42 10.30
C LYS A 142 -10.22 1.52 9.37
N PHE A 143 -9.80 1.50 8.11
CA PHE A 143 -10.18 2.53 7.13
C PHE A 143 -11.46 2.24 6.34
N GLN A 144 -12.28 1.26 6.76
CA GLN A 144 -13.56 0.95 6.08
C GLN A 144 -14.76 1.70 6.68
N GLY A 145 -14.61 2.34 7.84
CA GLY A 145 -15.68 3.10 8.48
C GLY A 145 -16.14 4.32 7.68
N ALA A 146 -17.44 4.63 7.71
CA ALA A 146 -18.07 5.72 6.94
C ALA A 146 -17.38 7.09 7.07
N HIS A 147 -16.76 7.37 8.22
CA HIS A 147 -16.05 8.62 8.50
C HIS A 147 -14.71 8.77 7.76
N HIS A 148 -14.20 7.70 7.14
CA HIS A 148 -13.01 7.73 6.28
C HIS A 148 -13.34 7.96 4.80
N TRP A 149 -14.62 8.07 4.45
CA TRP A 149 -15.08 8.31 3.09
C TRP A 149 -15.52 9.76 2.95
N GLN A 150 -15.08 10.42 1.88
CA GLN A 150 -15.64 11.72 1.54
C GLN A 150 -17.11 11.54 1.21
N ARG A 151 -17.99 12.23 1.93
CA ARG A 151 -19.38 12.34 1.52
C ARG A 151 -19.41 13.16 0.23
N PRO A 152 -20.11 12.70 -0.82
CA PRO A 152 -20.29 13.52 -2.00
C PRO A 152 -20.89 14.86 -1.58
N SER A 153 -20.23 15.97 -1.88
CA SER A 153 -20.86 17.27 -1.76
C SER A 153 -21.93 17.35 -2.84
N LEU A 154 -23.20 17.41 -2.42
CA LEU A 154 -24.37 17.53 -3.31
C LEU A 154 -24.26 18.73 -4.28
N THR A 155 -23.39 19.69 -3.98
CA THR A 155 -23.10 20.86 -4.81
C THR A 155 -22.46 20.53 -6.17
N ARG A 156 -21.79 19.38 -6.32
CA ARG A 156 -21.09 19.03 -7.58
C ARG A 156 -21.88 18.12 -8.53
N LEU A 157 -23.02 17.57 -8.09
CA LEU A 157 -23.74 16.55 -8.84
C LEU A 157 -25.11 16.96 -9.35
N GLY A 158 -25.51 18.24 -9.25
CA GLY A 158 -26.78 18.72 -9.83
C GLY A 158 -28.02 17.89 -9.45
N PHE A 159 -27.93 17.08 -8.40
CA PHE A 159 -28.89 16.05 -8.07
C PHE A 159 -29.81 16.62 -7.02
N GLN A 160 -31.00 17.05 -7.42
CA GLN A 160 -32.07 17.31 -6.47
C GLN A 160 -32.46 15.97 -5.83
N PRO A 161 -32.37 15.81 -4.51
CA PRO A 161 -32.86 14.59 -3.88
C PRO A 161 -34.38 14.54 -4.09
N ALA A 162 -34.86 13.51 -4.79
CA ALA A 162 -36.27 13.18 -4.77
C ALA A 162 -36.65 12.84 -3.32
N ALA A 163 -37.57 13.60 -2.74
CA ALA A 163 -38.11 13.36 -1.42
C ALA A 163 -38.64 11.91 -1.37
N THR A 164 -37.93 11.04 -0.65
CA THR A 164 -38.45 9.70 -0.37
C THR A 164 -39.45 9.85 0.77
N ALA A 165 -40.73 9.93 0.42
CA ALA A 165 -41.80 9.68 1.37
C ALA A 165 -41.67 8.23 1.83
N ILE A 166 -41.19 8.03 3.06
CA ILE A 166 -41.28 6.74 3.73
C ILE A 166 -42.73 6.65 4.21
N ASP A 167 -43.56 6.00 3.41
CA ASP A 167 -44.92 5.67 3.81
C ASP A 167 -44.85 4.63 4.94
N ARG A 168 -45.31 5.02 6.13
CA ARG A 168 -45.43 4.13 7.28
C ARG A 168 -46.62 3.21 7.02
N VAL A 169 -46.37 1.97 6.60
CA VAL A 169 -47.39 0.92 6.65
C VAL A 169 -47.51 0.48 8.11
N ALA A 170 -48.49 1.04 8.81
CA ALA A 170 -49.03 0.47 10.05
C ALA A 170 -50.02 -0.65 9.67
N GLY A 171 -49.75 -1.89 10.08
CA GLY A 171 -50.72 -2.99 10.00
C GLY A 171 -51.69 -2.97 11.19
N PRO A 172 -52.95 -3.39 11.03
CA PRO A 172 -53.95 -3.37 12.10
C PRO A 172 -53.81 -4.57 13.06
N CYS A 173 -54.39 -4.38 14.26
CA CYS A 173 -54.46 -5.28 15.41
C CYS A 173 -54.98 -6.69 15.12
#